data_AF-X6LSY6-F1
#
_entry.id   AF-X6LSY6-F1
#
_cell.length_a   1.000
_cell.length_b   1.000
_cell.length_c   1.000
_cell.angle_alpha   90.00
_cell.angle_beta   90.00
_cell.angle_gamma   90.00
#
_symmetry.space_group_name_H-M   'P 1'
#
loop_
_entity.id
_entity.type
_entity.pdbx_description
1 polymer ?
#
loop_
_entity_poly.entity_id
_entity_poly.type
_entity_poly.pdbx_seq_one_letter_code
_entity_poly.pdbx_strand_id
1 'polypeptide(L)'
;ICELLFVSKKSRYHSIKSNEEIKSLKEYVYKMEKQKHTYYITGASRANVEVSLFLEALKKIDLEVLFLVPIDVSAAQLLREYDGKKLICVAKECLVIPLTEEKKLEDEKVEYKSLTKKIKDILVHNVEKVIVSYRMVGSMCYLVTGEYGWSSYGKNYEGSSLKDNSMTQYTQSKKTMEVNPNNAIVINLKEKFAEDQSDKTIKDLVWLLFETALLISGFILEEAVKFAAIIKLTFQMSICFPFPSQRFLLQRLVCVLLVLLVFLLQCLLVAHLVKCIINLLFLIFMLNFIFLKNNYLFSNQIF
;
A
#
# COMPACT_ATOMS: atom_id res chain seq x y z
N ILE A 1 -20.87 -30.28 23.59
CA ILE A 1 -21.69 -29.35 22.77
C ILE A 1 -22.83 -28.74 23.58
N CYS A 2 -23.69 -29.53 24.25
CA CYS A 2 -24.79 -29.01 25.05
C CYS A 2 -24.35 -28.07 26.20
N GLU A 3 -23.26 -28.36 26.89
CA GLU A 3 -22.70 -27.47 27.92
C GLU A 3 -22.15 -26.16 27.35
N LEU A 4 -21.44 -26.21 26.21
CA LEU A 4 -20.97 -25.02 25.48
C LEU A 4 -22.14 -24.14 25.01
N LEU A 5 -23.23 -24.75 24.52
CA LEU A 5 -24.44 -24.03 24.16
C LEU A 5 -25.11 -23.40 25.39
N PHE A 6 -25.08 -24.07 26.53
CA PHE A 6 -25.59 -23.52 27.79
C PHE A 6 -24.76 -22.34 28.30
N VAL A 7 -23.42 -22.46 28.25
CA VAL A 7 -22.49 -21.38 28.59
C VAL A 7 -22.68 -20.20 27.63
N SER A 8 -22.71 -20.44 26.32
CA SER A 8 -22.91 -19.39 25.30
C SER A 8 -24.22 -18.62 25.46
N LYS A 9 -25.30 -19.27 25.93
CA LYS A 9 -26.57 -18.60 26.25
C LYS A 9 -26.47 -17.64 27.44
N LYS A 10 -25.54 -17.89 28.37
CA LYS A 10 -25.29 -17.06 29.55
C LYS A 10 -24.14 -16.07 29.36
N SER A 11 -23.31 -16.26 28.34
CA SER A 11 -22.20 -15.37 28.02
C SER A 11 -22.72 -13.99 27.63
N ARG A 12 -21.99 -12.97 28.10
CA ARG A 12 -22.25 -11.57 27.78
C ARG A 12 -20.98 -10.95 27.24
N TYR A 13 -21.09 -10.22 26.13
CA TYR A 13 -19.97 -9.61 25.43
C TYR A 13 -20.18 -8.12 25.22
N HIS A 14 -19.08 -7.37 25.21
CA HIS A 14 -19.09 -6.03 24.64
C HIS A 14 -19.16 -6.13 23.11
N SER A 15 -19.63 -5.06 22.48
CA SER A 15 -19.70 -4.91 21.03
C SER A 15 -19.14 -3.56 20.62
N ILE A 16 -18.78 -3.44 19.34
CA ILE A 16 -18.30 -2.20 18.76
C ILE A 16 -19.28 -1.02 18.88
N LYS A 17 -20.58 -1.29 19.04
CA LYS A 17 -21.63 -0.27 19.18
C LYS A 17 -22.03 0.00 20.64
N SER A 18 -21.59 -0.84 21.57
CA SER A 18 -22.00 -0.74 22.97
C SER A 18 -20.88 -0.09 23.78
N ASN A 19 -21.10 1.14 24.25
CA ASN A 19 -20.11 1.86 25.04
C ASN A 19 -19.88 1.22 26.42
N GLU A 20 -20.90 0.72 27.10
CA GLU A 20 -20.75 0.06 28.41
C GLU A 20 -21.66 -1.16 28.59
N GLU A 21 -22.75 -1.22 27.83
CA GLU A 21 -23.68 -2.33 27.90
C GLU A 21 -23.06 -3.63 27.38
N ILE A 22 -23.22 -4.69 28.16
CA ILE A 22 -22.81 -6.03 27.79
C ILE A 22 -24.05 -6.75 27.24
N LYS A 23 -23.97 -7.28 26.02
CA LYS A 23 -25.08 -7.96 25.35
C LYS A 23 -24.91 -9.47 25.40
N SER A 24 -26.01 -10.19 25.50
CA SER A 24 -25.98 -11.65 25.30
C SER A 24 -25.84 -12.00 23.82
N LEU A 25 -25.28 -13.18 23.50
CA LEU A 25 -25.24 -13.69 22.13
C LEU A 25 -26.64 -13.77 21.50
N LYS A 26 -27.66 -14.09 22.31
CA LYS A 26 -29.05 -14.13 21.87
C LYS A 26 -29.57 -12.75 21.47
N GLU A 27 -29.31 -11.73 22.27
CA GLU A 27 -29.69 -10.34 21.95
C GLU A 27 -28.99 -9.84 20.69
N TYR A 28 -27.71 -10.18 20.51
CA TYR A 28 -26.98 -9.86 19.29
C TYR A 28 -27.63 -10.52 18.07
N VAL A 29 -27.93 -11.82 18.14
CA VAL A 29 -28.53 -12.56 17.01
C VAL A 29 -29.96 -12.12 16.70
N TYR A 30 -30.70 -11.62 17.69
CA TYR A 30 -32.03 -11.07 17.49
C TYR A 30 -31.98 -9.68 16.82
N LYS A 31 -31.02 -8.83 17.20
CA LYS A 31 -30.89 -7.46 16.66
C LYS A 31 -30.15 -7.37 15.33
N MET A 32 -29.56 -8.47 14.85
CA MET A 32 -28.85 -8.46 13.58
C MET A 32 -29.83 -8.53 12.39
N GLU A 33 -30.15 -7.38 11.79
CA GLU A 33 -31.07 -7.30 10.65
C GLU A 33 -30.36 -7.47 9.29
N LYS A 34 -29.11 -6.97 9.18
CA LYS A 34 -28.36 -6.92 7.90
C LYS A 34 -27.20 -7.90 7.78
N GLN A 35 -26.90 -8.63 8.84
CA GLN A 35 -25.71 -9.49 8.92
C GLN A 35 -26.09 -10.96 8.71
N LYS A 36 -25.32 -11.66 7.86
CA LYS A 36 -25.49 -13.09 7.62
C LYS A 36 -24.85 -13.95 8.72
N HIS A 37 -23.78 -13.46 9.31
CA HIS A 37 -22.94 -14.18 10.27
C HIS A 37 -22.65 -13.32 11.49
N THR A 38 -22.32 -13.96 12.61
CA THR A 38 -21.93 -13.28 13.84
C THR A 38 -20.45 -12.96 13.76
N TYR A 39 -20.09 -11.67 13.76
CA TYR A 39 -18.71 -11.25 13.66
C TYR A 39 -18.12 -10.98 15.05
N TYR A 40 -16.90 -11.46 15.27
CA TYR A 40 -16.20 -11.25 16.54
C TYR A 40 -14.70 -11.01 16.37
N ILE A 41 -14.12 -10.33 17.35
CA ILE A 41 -12.67 -10.15 17.47
C ILE A 41 -12.21 -10.52 18.87
N THR A 42 -11.05 -11.16 18.95
CA THR A 42 -10.42 -11.59 20.20
C THR A 42 -9.23 -10.70 20.52
N GLY A 43 -9.02 -10.33 21.79
CA GLY A 43 -7.84 -9.58 22.19
C GLY A 43 -7.62 -9.56 23.71
N ALA A 44 -6.50 -8.95 24.12
CA ALA A 44 -6.07 -8.93 25.52
C ALA A 44 -6.95 -8.06 26.42
N SER A 45 -7.46 -6.97 25.86
CA SER A 45 -8.31 -6.02 26.57
C SER A 45 -9.31 -5.39 25.60
N ARG A 46 -10.36 -4.79 26.13
CA ARG A 46 -11.33 -4.04 25.34
C ARG A 46 -10.66 -2.90 24.58
N ALA A 47 -9.79 -2.14 25.26
CA ALA A 47 -9.03 -1.05 24.63
C ALA A 47 -8.16 -1.53 23.46
N ASN A 48 -7.60 -2.74 23.55
CA ASN A 48 -6.80 -3.32 22.46
C ASN A 48 -7.66 -3.64 21.22
N VAL A 49 -8.82 -4.26 21.41
CA VAL A 49 -9.70 -4.61 20.28
C VAL A 49 -10.39 -3.40 19.66
N GLU A 50 -10.72 -2.37 20.45
CA GLU A 50 -11.36 -1.15 19.95
C GLU A 50 -10.49 -0.36 18.97
N VAL A 51 -9.18 -0.34 19.20
CA VAL A 51 -8.17 0.32 18.36
C VAL A 51 -7.69 -0.59 17.22
N SER A 52 -8.15 -1.84 17.16
CA SER A 52 -7.72 -2.79 16.14
C SER A 52 -8.08 -2.33 14.72
N LEU A 53 -7.09 -2.35 13.82
CA LEU A 53 -7.27 -1.94 12.43
C LEU A 53 -8.20 -2.89 11.65
N PHE A 54 -8.35 -4.14 12.12
CA PHE A 54 -9.31 -5.10 11.56
C PHE A 54 -10.77 -4.60 11.59
N LEU A 55 -11.09 -3.59 12.40
CA LEU A 55 -12.42 -3.01 12.51
C LEU A 55 -12.67 -1.83 11.56
N GLU A 56 -11.67 -1.33 10.81
CA GLU A 56 -11.78 -0.12 9.98
C GLU A 56 -12.98 -0.13 9.02
N ALA A 57 -13.05 -1.12 8.12
CA ALA A 57 -14.14 -1.22 7.15
C ALA A 57 -15.48 -1.58 7.81
N LEU A 58 -15.43 -2.38 8.88
CA LEU A 58 -16.63 -2.80 9.62
C LEU A 58 -17.30 -1.61 10.32
N LYS A 59 -16.51 -0.69 10.89
CA LYS A 59 -17.01 0.58 11.44
C LYS A 59 -17.66 1.45 10.36
N LYS A 60 -17.05 1.52 9.17
CA LYS A 60 -17.58 2.32 8.05
C LYS A 60 -18.92 1.82 7.52
N ILE A 61 -19.13 0.50 7.52
CA ILE A 61 -20.36 -0.14 7.02
C ILE A 61 -21.37 -0.36 8.16
N ASP A 62 -21.06 0.14 9.37
CA ASP A 62 -21.88 0.03 10.56
C ASP A 62 -22.26 -1.43 10.92
N LEU A 63 -21.30 -2.34 10.76
CA LEU A 63 -21.44 -3.75 11.13
C LEU A 63 -21.08 -3.94 12.60
N GLU A 64 -22.00 -4.52 13.37
CA GLU A 64 -21.77 -4.87 14.77
C GLU A 64 -20.81 -6.07 14.89
N VAL A 65 -19.79 -5.92 15.73
CA VAL A 65 -18.75 -6.92 16.02
C VAL A 65 -18.66 -7.13 17.52
N LEU A 66 -18.65 -8.38 17.97
CA LEU A 66 -18.48 -8.76 19.38
C LEU A 66 -17.00 -8.75 19.80
N PHE A 67 -16.74 -8.28 21.01
CA PHE A 67 -15.42 -8.25 21.63
C PHE A 67 -15.29 -9.39 22.63
N LEU A 68 -14.41 -10.34 22.32
CA LEU A 68 -14.14 -11.50 23.17
C LEU A 68 -12.80 -11.29 23.87
N VAL A 69 -12.89 -10.91 25.14
CA VAL A 69 -11.76 -10.45 25.96
C VAL A 69 -11.93 -11.02 27.37
N PRO A 70 -10.90 -11.61 28.03
CA PRO A 70 -9.69 -12.25 27.50
C PRO A 70 -9.72 -13.79 27.54
N ILE A 71 -10.68 -14.40 28.25
CA ILE A 71 -10.71 -15.85 28.58
C ILE A 71 -11.41 -16.67 27.48
N ASP A 72 -12.11 -16.02 26.55
CA ASP A 72 -13.05 -16.67 25.63
C ASP A 72 -12.43 -17.17 24.31
N VAL A 73 -11.10 -17.12 24.14
CA VAL A 73 -10.45 -17.53 22.88
C VAL A 73 -10.73 -19.00 22.56
N SER A 74 -10.53 -19.89 23.54
CA SER A 74 -10.76 -21.33 23.38
C SER A 74 -12.25 -21.64 23.20
N ALA A 75 -13.13 -20.89 23.87
CA ALA A 75 -14.58 -21.04 23.74
C ALA A 75 -15.05 -20.66 22.32
N ALA A 76 -14.53 -19.57 21.77
CA ALA A 76 -14.83 -19.12 20.41
C ALA A 76 -14.37 -20.12 19.34
N GLN A 77 -13.26 -20.81 19.56
CA GLN A 77 -12.75 -21.82 18.63
C GLN A 77 -13.67 -23.06 18.56
N LEU A 78 -14.30 -23.42 19.69
CA LEU A 78 -15.25 -24.53 19.77
C LEU A 78 -16.66 -24.13 19.30
N LEU A 79 -17.06 -22.88 19.56
CA LEU A 79 -18.36 -22.34 19.18
C LEU A 79 -18.34 -21.86 17.73
N ARG A 80 -18.48 -22.80 16.79
CA ARG A 80 -18.50 -22.50 15.34
C ARG A 80 -19.78 -21.82 14.86
N GLU A 81 -20.89 -22.12 15.53
CA GLU A 81 -22.23 -21.68 15.14
C GLU A 81 -23.08 -21.45 16.38
N TYR A 82 -23.96 -20.45 16.31
CA TYR A 82 -24.99 -20.18 17.29
C TYR A 82 -26.28 -19.81 16.58
N ASP A 83 -27.37 -20.52 16.90
CA ASP A 83 -28.72 -20.24 16.37
C ASP A 83 -28.79 -20.16 14.84
N GLY A 84 -28.18 -21.13 14.15
CA GLY A 84 -28.15 -21.19 12.67
C GLY A 84 -27.11 -20.28 12.02
N LYS A 85 -26.38 -19.46 12.80
CA LYS A 85 -25.45 -18.45 12.29
C LYS A 85 -24.01 -18.78 12.67
N LYS A 86 -23.15 -18.86 11.65
CA LYS A 86 -21.70 -19.07 11.84
C LYS A 86 -21.07 -17.89 12.60
N LEU A 87 -20.13 -18.20 13.48
CA LEU A 87 -19.27 -17.22 14.13
C LEU A 87 -18.00 -17.04 13.28
N ILE A 88 -17.76 -15.81 12.82
CA ILE A 88 -16.61 -15.47 11.97
C ILE A 88 -15.71 -14.49 12.71
N CYS A 89 -14.44 -14.89 12.86
CA CYS A 89 -13.44 -14.02 13.45
C CYS A 89 -12.95 -13.00 12.43
N VAL A 90 -12.96 -11.72 12.80
CA VAL A 90 -12.49 -10.64 11.91
C VAL A 90 -10.97 -10.73 11.69
N ALA A 91 -10.20 -11.30 12.60
CA ALA A 91 -8.75 -11.49 12.40
C ALA A 91 -8.38 -12.75 11.58
N LYS A 92 -9.38 -13.45 11.03
CA LYS A 92 -9.20 -14.65 10.19
C LYS A 92 -9.69 -14.43 8.77
N GLU A 93 -9.38 -15.39 7.91
CA GLU A 93 -9.95 -15.50 6.56
C GLU A 93 -11.48 -15.66 6.59
N CYS A 94 -12.10 -15.58 5.40
CA CYS A 94 -13.53 -15.81 5.17
C CYS A 94 -14.49 -14.72 5.66
N LEU A 95 -14.00 -13.56 6.10
CA LEU A 95 -14.89 -12.41 6.26
C LEU A 95 -15.31 -11.90 4.88
N VAL A 96 -16.59 -12.03 4.60
CA VAL A 96 -17.23 -11.38 3.46
C VAL A 96 -17.89 -10.12 3.96
N ILE A 97 -17.42 -8.98 3.46
CA ILE A 97 -18.05 -7.69 3.67
C ILE A 97 -18.96 -7.42 2.46
N PRO A 98 -20.23 -7.02 2.67
CA PRO A 98 -21.09 -6.61 1.57
C PRO A 98 -20.51 -5.33 0.94
N LEU A 99 -20.07 -5.44 -0.31
CA LEU A 99 -19.50 -4.33 -1.08
C LEU A 99 -20.44 -4.01 -2.24
N THR A 100 -20.67 -2.73 -2.49
CA THR A 100 -21.63 -2.25 -3.50
C THR A 100 -21.10 -2.39 -4.95
N GLU A 101 -19.77 -2.52 -5.14
CA GLU A 101 -19.13 -2.43 -6.46
C GLU A 101 -18.37 -3.71 -6.85
N GLU A 102 -19.05 -4.86 -6.92
CA GLU A 102 -18.42 -6.17 -7.17
C GLU A 102 -17.57 -6.23 -8.46
N LYS A 103 -18.01 -5.58 -9.55
CA LYS A 103 -17.28 -5.56 -10.83
C LYS A 103 -15.90 -4.91 -10.74
N LYS A 104 -15.75 -3.79 -10.03
CA LYS A 104 -14.44 -3.13 -9.85
C LYS A 104 -13.46 -4.02 -9.09
N LEU A 105 -13.96 -4.85 -8.18
CA LEU A 105 -13.13 -5.74 -7.38
C LEU A 105 -12.48 -6.84 -8.23
N GLU A 106 -13.15 -7.28 -9.29
CA GLU A 106 -12.62 -8.30 -10.20
C GLU A 106 -11.51 -7.73 -11.08
N ASP A 107 -11.71 -6.53 -11.63
CA ASP A 107 -10.71 -5.83 -12.44
C ASP A 107 -9.43 -5.55 -11.64
N GLU A 108 -9.58 -5.02 -10.42
CA GLU A 108 -8.43 -4.75 -9.54
C GLU A 108 -7.69 -6.04 -9.14
N LYS A 109 -8.40 -7.16 -8.91
CA LYS A 109 -7.74 -8.45 -8.66
C LYS A 109 -6.88 -8.90 -9.83
N VAL A 110 -7.31 -8.63 -11.07
CA VAL A 110 -6.52 -8.94 -12.27
C VAL A 110 -5.32 -8.01 -12.36
N GLU A 111 -5.50 -6.72 -12.13
CA GLU A 111 -4.44 -5.71 -12.20
C GLU A 111 -3.32 -5.98 -11.17
N TYR A 112 -3.69 -6.31 -9.93
CA TYR A 112 -2.74 -6.57 -8.84
C TYR A 112 -2.19 -8.01 -8.83
N LYS A 113 -2.58 -8.86 -9.78
CA LYS A 113 -2.13 -10.26 -9.85
C LYS A 113 -0.61 -10.40 -10.00
N SER A 114 0.02 -9.51 -10.76
CA SER A 114 1.47 -9.49 -10.96
C SER A 114 2.22 -9.13 -9.67
N LEU A 115 1.77 -8.08 -8.98
CA LEU A 115 2.35 -7.62 -7.72
C LEU A 115 2.17 -8.68 -6.62
N THR A 116 0.96 -9.20 -6.44
CA THR A 116 0.67 -10.23 -5.42
C THR A 116 1.51 -11.49 -5.62
N LYS A 117 1.72 -11.92 -6.87
CA LYS A 117 2.64 -13.03 -7.20
C LYS A 117 4.08 -12.69 -6.80
N LYS A 118 4.58 -11.51 -7.16
CA LYS A 118 5.95 -11.10 -6.78
C LYS A 118 6.15 -11.04 -5.27
N ILE A 119 5.20 -10.47 -4.53
CA ILE A 119 5.22 -10.42 -3.07
C ILE A 119 5.28 -11.85 -2.51
N LYS A 120 4.46 -12.76 -3.06
CA LYS A 120 4.47 -14.17 -2.67
C LYS A 120 5.81 -14.85 -2.95
N ASP A 121 6.44 -14.55 -4.08
CA ASP A 121 7.76 -15.08 -4.46
C ASP A 121 8.89 -14.56 -3.55
N ILE A 122 8.78 -13.34 -3.05
CA ILE A 122 9.73 -12.78 -2.06
C ILE A 122 9.52 -13.41 -0.68
N LEU A 123 8.27 -13.67 -0.30
CA LEU A 123 7.85 -14.13 1.04
C LEU A 123 7.46 -15.62 1.07
N VAL A 124 8.06 -16.46 0.21
CA VAL A 124 7.67 -17.88 -0.01
C VAL A 124 7.50 -18.66 1.30
N HIS A 125 8.41 -18.45 2.25
CA HIS A 125 8.45 -19.16 3.52
C HIS A 125 7.51 -18.57 4.58
N ASN A 126 7.18 -17.28 4.49
CA ASN A 126 6.52 -16.53 5.56
C ASN A 126 5.00 -16.45 5.39
N VAL A 127 4.51 -16.36 4.14
CA VAL A 127 3.08 -16.26 3.83
C VAL A 127 2.61 -17.48 3.06
N GLU A 128 1.33 -17.83 3.16
CA GLU A 128 0.71 -18.90 2.37
C GLU A 128 0.34 -18.39 0.99
N LYS A 129 -0.45 -17.32 0.96
CA LYS A 129 -0.93 -16.64 -0.24
C LYS A 129 -0.99 -15.13 0.02
N VAL A 130 -0.99 -14.36 -1.07
CA VAL A 130 -1.17 -12.91 -1.05
C VAL A 130 -2.42 -12.60 -1.87
N ILE A 131 -3.38 -11.89 -1.27
CA ILE A 131 -4.66 -11.58 -1.90
C ILE A 131 -4.96 -10.09 -1.78
N VAL A 132 -5.73 -9.57 -2.74
CA VAL A 132 -6.29 -8.22 -2.66
C VAL A 132 -7.51 -8.25 -1.74
N SER A 133 -7.60 -7.30 -0.82
CA SER A 133 -8.68 -7.20 0.16
C SER A 133 -9.19 -5.78 0.32
N TYR A 134 -10.48 -5.68 0.61
CA TYR A 134 -11.25 -4.43 0.74
C TYR A 134 -11.75 -4.20 2.16
N ARG A 135 -11.21 -4.99 3.10
CA ARG A 135 -11.52 -4.92 4.52
C ARG A 135 -10.75 -3.81 5.24
N MET A 136 -9.84 -3.16 4.52
CA MET A 136 -8.99 -2.06 4.94
C MET A 136 -9.55 -0.74 4.40
N VAL A 137 -9.42 0.34 5.18
CA VAL A 137 -9.72 1.70 4.70
C VAL A 137 -8.42 2.47 4.54
N GLY A 138 -7.70 2.69 5.64
CA GLY A 138 -6.43 3.43 5.66
C GLY A 138 -5.20 2.53 5.62
N SER A 139 -5.32 1.31 6.16
CA SER A 139 -4.20 0.38 6.27
C SER A 139 -3.70 -0.12 4.91
N MET A 140 -2.39 -0.36 4.80
CA MET A 140 -1.74 -0.83 3.57
C MET A 140 -1.96 -2.33 3.34
N CYS A 141 -1.76 -3.13 4.38
CA CYS A 141 -1.90 -4.58 4.34
C CYS A 141 -2.12 -5.15 5.74
N TYR A 142 -2.71 -6.35 5.81
CA TYR A 142 -2.88 -7.14 7.01
C TYR A 142 -2.36 -8.56 6.82
N LEU A 143 -2.10 -9.22 7.95
CA LEU A 143 -1.88 -10.65 7.98
C LEU A 143 -3.04 -11.32 8.71
N VAL A 144 -3.69 -12.24 8.02
CA VAL A 144 -4.76 -13.05 8.56
C VAL A 144 -4.32 -14.51 8.66
N THR A 145 -4.99 -15.24 9.53
CA THR A 145 -4.81 -16.69 9.65
C THR A 145 -5.94 -17.41 8.93
N GLY A 146 -5.69 -18.64 8.48
CA GLY A 146 -6.74 -19.48 7.91
C GLY A 146 -7.93 -19.66 8.86
N GLU A 147 -9.10 -19.97 8.30
CA GLU A 147 -10.39 -20.07 9.03
C GLU A 147 -10.30 -20.92 10.31
N TYR A 148 -9.63 -22.08 10.21
CA TYR A 148 -9.46 -23.02 11.32
C TYR A 148 -8.22 -22.75 12.20
N GLY A 149 -7.33 -21.86 11.76
CA GLY A 149 -6.12 -21.51 12.50
C GLY A 149 -6.40 -20.65 13.73
N TRP A 150 -5.42 -20.55 14.62
CA TRP A 150 -5.46 -19.62 15.75
C TRP A 150 -5.25 -18.18 15.27
N SER A 151 -6.08 -17.26 15.76
CA SER A 151 -5.85 -15.82 15.58
C SER A 151 -4.55 -15.41 16.24
N SER A 152 -4.03 -14.23 15.89
CA SER A 152 -2.78 -13.71 16.44
C SER A 152 -2.76 -13.68 17.97
N TYR A 153 -3.82 -13.13 18.58
CA TYR A 153 -4.00 -13.15 20.03
C TYR A 153 -4.09 -14.57 20.60
N GLY A 154 -4.79 -15.47 19.92
CA GLY A 154 -4.92 -16.86 20.35
C GLY A 154 -3.59 -17.61 20.36
N LYS A 155 -2.71 -17.37 19.39
CA LYS A 155 -1.34 -17.93 19.39
C LYS A 155 -0.51 -17.42 20.57
N ASN A 156 -0.61 -16.13 20.88
CA ASN A 156 0.09 -15.54 22.03
C ASN A 156 -0.45 -16.08 23.37
N TYR A 157 -1.76 -16.31 23.46
CA TYR A 157 -2.40 -16.90 24.63
C TYR A 157 -2.01 -18.37 24.83
N GLU A 158 -2.03 -19.17 23.75
CA GLU A 158 -1.59 -20.57 23.77
C GLU A 158 -0.12 -20.68 24.19
N GLY A 159 0.79 -19.94 23.55
CA GLY A 159 2.22 -19.99 23.87
C GLY A 159 2.60 -19.50 25.27
N SER A 160 1.74 -18.69 25.90
CA SER A 160 1.93 -18.23 27.29
C SER A 160 1.29 -19.14 28.34
N SER A 161 0.16 -19.79 28.01
CA SER A 161 -0.67 -20.53 28.97
C SER A 161 -0.56 -22.06 28.85
N LEU A 162 -0.20 -22.59 27.68
CA LEU A 162 -0.18 -24.03 27.37
C LEU A 162 1.20 -24.40 26.80
N LYS A 163 2.11 -24.89 27.67
CA LYS A 163 3.47 -25.32 27.30
C LYS A 163 3.54 -26.74 26.69
N ASP A 164 2.45 -27.24 26.11
CA ASP A 164 2.44 -28.59 25.53
C ASP A 164 2.93 -28.54 24.08
N ASN A 165 4.19 -28.94 23.89
CA ASN A 165 4.92 -29.00 22.61
C ASN A 165 4.28 -29.91 21.53
N SER A 166 3.18 -30.61 21.83
CA SER A 166 2.52 -31.55 20.93
C SER A 166 1.51 -30.89 19.97
N MET A 167 1.08 -29.64 20.20
CA MET A 167 0.17 -28.89 19.30
C MET A 167 0.85 -27.88 18.37
N THR A 168 2.19 -27.80 18.41
CA THR A 168 3.00 -26.79 17.71
C THR A 168 2.82 -26.79 16.18
N GLN A 169 2.41 -27.91 15.57
CA GLN A 169 2.18 -28.00 14.12
C GLN A 169 0.94 -27.21 13.65
N TYR A 170 -0.10 -27.07 14.46
CA TYR A 170 -1.28 -26.25 14.12
C TYR A 170 -1.07 -24.76 14.44
N THR A 171 -0.12 -24.46 15.33
CA THR A 171 0.27 -23.09 15.72
C THR A 171 1.18 -22.43 14.67
N GLN A 172 1.87 -23.19 13.82
CA GLN A 172 2.73 -22.67 12.74
C GLN A 172 2.02 -22.53 11.37
N SER A 173 0.69 -22.39 11.36
CA SER A 173 -0.03 -22.10 10.11
C SER A 173 0.55 -20.85 9.44
N LYS A 174 0.93 -20.97 8.17
CA LYS A 174 1.33 -19.84 7.33
C LYS A 174 0.19 -18.81 7.28
N LYS A 175 0.56 -17.54 7.12
CA LYS A 175 -0.39 -16.42 7.18
C LYS A 175 -0.78 -16.03 5.75
N THR A 176 -1.99 -15.54 5.57
CA THR A 176 -2.38 -14.92 4.32
C THR A 176 -2.18 -13.42 4.43
N MET A 177 -1.51 -12.86 3.44
CA MET A 177 -1.29 -11.43 3.35
C MET A 177 -2.38 -10.79 2.51
N GLU A 178 -3.14 -9.90 3.13
CA GLU A 178 -4.19 -9.13 2.49
C GLU A 178 -3.65 -7.73 2.16
N VAL A 179 -3.73 -7.31 0.90
CA VAL A 179 -3.20 -6.02 0.43
C VAL A 179 -4.34 -5.09 0.01
N ASN A 180 -4.25 -3.82 0.41
CA ASN A 180 -5.24 -2.79 0.08
C ASN A 180 -4.91 -2.11 -1.27
N PRO A 181 -5.72 -2.31 -2.32
CA PRO A 181 -5.46 -1.74 -3.64
C PRO A 181 -5.67 -0.21 -3.68
N ASN A 182 -6.40 0.36 -2.71
CA ASN A 182 -6.70 1.79 -2.64
C ASN A 182 -5.63 2.60 -1.89
N ASN A 183 -4.65 1.93 -1.27
CA ASN A 183 -3.62 2.63 -0.51
C ASN A 183 -2.51 3.15 -1.45
N ALA A 184 -2.16 4.44 -1.32
CA ALA A 184 -1.16 5.10 -2.16
C ALA A 184 0.21 4.38 -2.18
N ILE A 185 0.62 3.78 -1.06
CA ILE A 185 1.90 3.06 -0.97
C ILE A 185 1.86 1.79 -1.81
N VAL A 186 0.73 1.07 -1.82
CA VAL A 186 0.54 -0.14 -2.61
C VAL A 186 0.45 0.19 -4.11
N ILE A 187 -0.23 1.28 -4.46
CA ILE A 187 -0.31 1.78 -5.84
C ILE A 187 1.09 2.12 -6.37
N ASN A 188 1.85 2.92 -5.61
CA ASN A 188 3.22 3.29 -5.99
C ASN A 188 4.15 2.07 -6.07
N LEU A 189 3.98 1.08 -5.18
CA LEU A 189 4.75 -0.16 -5.22
C LEU A 189 4.45 -0.97 -6.49
N LYS A 190 3.18 -1.00 -6.93
CA LYS A 190 2.77 -1.62 -8.20
C LYS A 190 3.43 -0.93 -9.39
N GLU A 191 3.34 0.40 -9.45
CA GLU A 191 3.93 1.20 -10.54
C GLU A 191 5.45 1.01 -10.62
N LYS A 192 6.13 1.12 -9.47
CA LYS A 192 7.58 0.90 -9.39
C LYS A 192 7.99 -0.50 -9.86
N PHE A 193 7.19 -1.51 -9.51
CA PHE A 193 7.42 -2.87 -9.97
C PHE A 193 7.16 -3.04 -11.47
N ALA A 194 6.22 -2.29 -12.05
CA ALA A 194 5.97 -2.31 -13.48
C ALA A 194 7.10 -1.66 -14.30
N GLU A 195 7.75 -0.63 -13.74
CA GLU A 195 8.89 0.06 -14.35
C GLU A 195 10.17 -0.80 -14.34
N ASP A 196 10.53 -1.36 -13.18
CA ASP A 196 11.73 -2.22 -13.03
C ASP A 196 11.49 -3.40 -12.09
N GLN A 197 11.28 -4.58 -12.66
CA GLN A 197 11.06 -5.81 -11.90
C GLN A 197 12.30 -6.33 -11.16
N SER A 198 13.47 -5.80 -11.48
CA SER A 198 14.79 -6.20 -10.96
C SER A 198 15.36 -5.26 -9.91
N ASP A 199 14.65 -4.16 -9.60
CA ASP A 199 15.07 -3.20 -8.58
C ASP A 199 15.21 -3.90 -7.22
N LYS A 200 16.43 -3.87 -6.70
CA LYS A 200 16.80 -4.49 -5.41
C LYS A 200 16.00 -3.91 -4.24
N THR A 201 15.58 -2.65 -4.32
CA THR A 201 14.83 -1.97 -3.27
C THR A 201 13.42 -2.52 -3.11
N ILE A 202 12.82 -3.14 -4.14
CA ILE A 202 11.48 -3.72 -4.07
C ILE A 202 11.44 -4.85 -3.04
N LYS A 203 12.50 -5.67 -2.97
CA LYS A 203 12.59 -6.74 -1.99
C LYS A 203 12.55 -6.19 -0.57
N ASP A 204 13.34 -5.17 -0.29
CA ASP A 204 13.43 -4.56 1.05
C ASP A 204 12.12 -3.86 1.44
N LEU A 205 11.46 -3.19 0.49
CA LEU A 205 10.15 -2.57 0.70
C LEU A 205 9.06 -3.61 1.02
N VAL A 206 9.06 -4.75 0.31
CA VAL A 206 8.11 -5.84 0.56
C VAL A 206 8.34 -6.45 1.95
N TRP A 207 9.60 -6.62 2.36
CA TRP A 207 9.93 -7.09 3.72
C TRP A 207 9.46 -6.09 4.78
N LEU A 208 9.73 -4.80 4.60
CA LEU A 208 9.29 -3.75 5.52
C LEU A 208 7.75 -3.71 5.65
N LEU A 209 7.05 -3.84 4.51
CA LEU A 209 5.60 -3.88 4.45
C LEU A 209 5.05 -5.13 5.18
N PHE A 210 5.70 -6.29 5.02
CA PHE A 210 5.34 -7.52 5.73
C PHE A 210 5.57 -7.44 7.25
N GLU A 211 6.72 -6.94 7.70
CA GLU A 211 7.03 -6.81 9.13
C GLU A 211 6.13 -5.78 9.82
N THR A 212 5.78 -4.70 9.12
CA THR A 212 4.80 -3.72 9.60
C THR A 212 3.41 -4.36 9.73
N ALA A 213 3.01 -5.20 8.77
CA ALA A 213 1.75 -5.94 8.83
C ALA A 213 1.73 -6.95 9.99
N LEU A 214 2.85 -7.61 10.30
CA LEU A 214 2.97 -8.51 11.45
C LEU A 214 2.65 -7.79 12.75
N LEU A 215 3.29 -6.63 12.97
CA LEU A 215 3.08 -5.82 14.17
C LEU A 215 1.63 -5.35 14.30
N ILE A 216 1.09 -4.78 13.24
CA ILE A 216 -0.29 -4.26 13.22
C ILE A 216 -1.30 -5.38 13.49
N SER A 217 -1.05 -6.57 12.94
CA SER A 217 -1.92 -7.73 13.10
C SER A 217 -1.71 -8.44 14.46
N GLY A 218 -0.82 -7.92 15.32
CA GLY A 218 -0.56 -8.41 16.68
C GLY A 218 0.35 -9.63 16.77
N PHE A 219 1.01 -10.02 15.68
CA PHE A 219 1.95 -11.15 15.68
C PHE A 219 3.30 -10.73 16.27
N ILE A 220 4.00 -11.70 16.85
CA ILE A 220 5.34 -11.49 17.38
C ILE A 220 6.33 -11.38 16.19
N LEU A 221 7.23 -10.40 16.26
CA LEU A 221 8.37 -10.29 15.34
C LEU A 221 9.47 -11.26 15.76
N GLU A 222 9.87 -12.14 14.85
CA GLU A 222 10.99 -13.07 15.08
C GLU A 222 12.34 -12.35 15.04
N GLU A 223 12.51 -11.40 14.10
CA GLU A 223 13.78 -10.73 13.83
C GLU A 223 13.73 -9.21 14.09
N ALA A 224 13.35 -8.82 15.31
CA ALA A 224 13.18 -7.41 15.68
C ALA A 224 14.40 -6.51 15.38
N VAL A 225 15.62 -7.06 15.49
CA VAL A 225 16.86 -6.33 15.21
C VAL A 225 16.99 -5.98 13.73
N LYS A 226 16.60 -6.88 12.81
CA LYS A 226 16.66 -6.62 11.37
C LYS A 226 15.62 -5.57 10.97
N PHE A 227 14.40 -5.70 11.48
CA PHE A 227 13.35 -4.68 11.28
C PHE A 227 13.79 -3.29 11.75
N ALA A 228 14.38 -3.19 12.94
CA ALA A 228 14.91 -1.92 13.46
C ALA A 228 16.02 -1.34 12.58
N ALA A 229 16.89 -2.18 12.00
CA ALA A 229 17.92 -1.75 11.07
C ALA A 229 17.33 -1.18 9.77
N ILE A 230 16.29 -1.81 9.20
CA ILE A 230 15.60 -1.33 8.00
C ILE A 230 14.90 0.01 8.27
N ILE A 231 14.23 0.15 9.42
CA ILE A 231 13.62 1.42 9.84
C ILE A 231 14.69 2.52 9.96
N LYS A 232 15.82 2.22 10.61
CA LYS A 232 16.94 3.16 10.74
C LYS A 232 17.45 3.62 9.36
N LEU A 233 17.64 2.70 8.42
CA LEU A 233 18.04 3.03 7.05
C LEU A 233 17.00 3.91 6.35
N THR A 234 15.71 3.63 6.56
CA THR A 234 14.60 4.42 5.99
C THR A 234 14.62 5.86 6.54
N PHE A 235 14.85 6.04 7.84
CA PHE A 235 15.03 7.37 8.43
C PHE A 235 16.26 8.09 7.90
N GLN A 236 17.39 7.38 7.77
CA GLN A 236 18.61 7.96 7.19
C GLN A 236 18.39 8.42 5.76
N MET A 237 17.69 7.63 4.94
CA MET A 237 17.32 8.04 3.58
C MET A 237 16.38 9.24 3.59
N SER A 238 15.39 9.28 4.48
CA SER A 238 14.41 10.37 4.54
C SER A 238 15.00 11.70 5.03
N ILE A 239 15.94 11.64 5.99
CA ILE A 239 16.56 12.82 6.61
C ILE A 239 17.79 13.27 5.80
N CYS A 240 18.59 12.34 5.29
CA CYS A 240 19.86 12.62 4.63
C CYS A 240 19.69 12.81 3.10
N PHE A 241 18.63 12.24 2.50
CA PHE A 241 18.17 12.58 1.14
C PHE A 241 16.87 13.38 1.24
N PRO A 242 16.89 14.73 1.20
CA PRO A 242 15.66 15.48 1.04
C PRO A 242 14.96 15.03 -0.24
N PHE A 243 13.67 14.70 -0.11
CA PHE A 243 12.78 14.23 -1.18
C PHE A 243 12.97 14.98 -2.52
N PRO A 244 12.73 14.32 -3.68
CA PRO A 244 13.01 14.84 -5.02
C PRO A 244 12.08 15.97 -5.49
N SER A 245 11.43 16.71 -4.59
CA SER A 245 10.74 17.96 -4.98
C SER A 245 11.72 18.99 -5.54
N GLN A 246 12.99 18.95 -5.13
CA GLN A 246 14.03 19.82 -5.69
C GLN A 246 14.69 19.28 -6.97
N ARG A 247 14.74 17.96 -7.20
CA ARG A 247 15.28 17.41 -8.46
C ARG A 247 14.39 17.75 -9.66
N PHE A 248 13.07 17.73 -9.50
CA PHE A 248 12.16 18.16 -10.57
C PHE A 248 12.28 19.65 -10.90
N LEU A 249 12.47 20.51 -9.89
CA LEU A 249 12.73 21.94 -10.09
C LEU A 249 14.09 22.16 -10.76
N LEU A 250 15.14 21.47 -10.30
CA LEU A 250 16.48 21.59 -10.89
C LEU A 250 16.49 21.09 -12.34
N GLN A 251 15.82 19.97 -12.64
CA GLN A 251 15.77 19.41 -13.98
C GLN A 251 14.94 20.27 -14.94
N ARG A 252 13.83 20.87 -14.47
CA ARG A 252 13.09 21.88 -15.24
C ARG A 252 13.91 23.16 -15.44
N LEU A 253 14.60 23.65 -14.41
CA LEU A 253 15.50 24.81 -14.51
C LEU A 253 16.64 24.56 -15.50
N VAL A 254 17.28 23.39 -15.45
CA VAL A 254 18.35 22.98 -16.37
C VAL A 254 17.83 22.86 -17.80
N CYS A 255 16.64 22.29 -18.02
CA CYS A 255 16.01 22.28 -19.34
C CYS A 255 15.69 23.69 -19.86
N VAL A 256 15.15 24.58 -19.02
CA VAL A 256 14.86 25.96 -19.41
C VAL A 256 16.14 26.73 -19.71
N LEU A 257 17.20 26.56 -18.91
CA LEU A 257 18.52 27.14 -19.14
C LEU A 257 19.15 26.63 -20.44
N LEU A 258 19.08 25.33 -20.72
CA LEU A 258 19.59 24.74 -21.97
C LEU A 258 18.83 25.27 -23.20
N VAL A 259 17.49 25.37 -23.13
CA VAL A 259 16.68 25.93 -24.23
C VAL A 259 17.02 27.40 -24.45
N LEU A 260 17.17 28.19 -23.38
CA LEU A 260 17.60 29.59 -23.47
C LEU A 260 19.01 29.73 -24.04
N LEU A 261 19.95 28.86 -23.65
CA LEU A 261 21.32 28.86 -24.17
C LEU A 261 21.36 28.55 -25.67
N VAL A 262 20.59 27.55 -26.11
CA VAL A 262 20.45 27.19 -27.53
C VAL A 262 19.83 28.35 -28.32
N PHE A 263 18.81 29.02 -27.76
CA PHE A 263 18.17 30.17 -28.38
C PHE A 263 19.14 31.37 -28.51
N LEU A 264 19.91 31.66 -27.46
CA LEU A 264 20.96 32.70 -27.47
C LEU A 264 22.06 32.40 -28.50
N LEU A 265 22.52 31.14 -28.57
CA LEU A 265 23.49 30.68 -29.58
C LEU A 265 22.95 30.83 -31.00
N GLN A 266 21.68 30.48 -31.24
CA GLN A 266 21.02 30.70 -32.53
C GLN A 266 20.91 32.19 -32.88
N CYS A 267 20.55 33.05 -31.92
CA CYS A 267 20.51 34.50 -32.14
C CYS A 267 21.90 35.08 -32.48
N LEU A 268 22.97 34.61 -31.80
CA LEU A 268 24.35 35.01 -32.08
C LEU A 268 24.80 34.57 -33.49
N LEU A 269 24.46 33.35 -33.91
CA LEU A 269 24.73 32.85 -35.26
C LEU A 269 24.01 33.68 -36.33
N VAL A 270 22.73 33.99 -36.12
CA VAL A 270 21.96 34.84 -37.03
C VAL A 270 22.54 36.26 -37.10
N ALA A 271 22.94 36.84 -35.97
CA ALA A 271 23.60 38.15 -35.95
C ALA A 271 24.93 38.15 -36.73
N HIS A 272 25.72 37.08 -36.62
CA HIS A 272 26.99 36.94 -37.34
C HIS A 272 26.78 36.76 -38.86
N LEU A 273 25.75 36.01 -39.25
CA LEU A 273 25.33 35.84 -40.65
C LEU A 273 24.84 37.16 -41.25
N VAL A 274 23.98 37.89 -40.54
CA VAL A 274 23.48 39.21 -40.99
C VAL A 274 24.65 40.19 -41.17
N LYS A 275 25.62 40.21 -40.25
CA LYS A 275 26.82 41.05 -40.36
C LYS A 275 27.70 40.68 -41.56
N CYS A 276 27.85 39.39 -41.86
CA CYS A 276 28.55 38.92 -43.06
C CYS A 276 27.81 39.33 -44.35
N ILE A 277 26.48 39.20 -44.38
CA ILE A 277 25.66 39.57 -45.53
C ILE A 277 25.74 41.07 -45.80
N ILE A 278 25.68 41.91 -44.75
CA ILE A 278 25.83 43.36 -44.88
C ILE A 278 27.21 43.72 -45.42
N ASN A 279 28.28 43.11 -44.89
CA ASN A 279 29.63 43.35 -45.40
C ASN A 279 29.81 42.88 -46.86
N LEU A 280 29.20 41.75 -47.24
CA LEU A 280 29.24 41.24 -48.60
C LEU A 280 28.48 42.16 -49.57
N LEU A 281 27.29 42.63 -49.18
CA LEU A 281 26.50 43.62 -49.93
C LEU A 281 27.26 44.94 -50.08
N PHE A 282 27.94 45.40 -49.02
CA PHE A 282 28.79 46.59 -49.08
C PHE A 282 29.96 46.40 -50.05
N LEU A 283 30.59 45.22 -50.06
CA LEU A 283 31.66 44.89 -51.00
C LEU A 283 31.15 44.85 -52.45
N ILE A 284 29.99 44.23 -52.68
CA ILE A 284 29.33 44.18 -53.99
C ILE A 284 28.98 45.60 -54.47
N PHE A 285 28.48 46.45 -53.57
CA PHE A 285 28.16 47.84 -53.89
C PHE A 285 29.42 48.64 -54.26
N MET A 286 30.52 48.47 -53.51
CA MET A 286 31.80 49.10 -53.82
C MET A 286 32.39 48.61 -55.15
N LEU A 287 32.30 47.32 -55.44
CA LEU A 287 32.75 46.73 -56.71
C LEU A 287 31.91 47.26 -57.89
N ASN A 288 30.59 47.35 -57.74
CA ASN A 288 29.72 47.95 -58.75
C ASN A 288 29.99 49.46 -58.94
N PHE A 289 30.30 50.19 -57.87
CA PHE A 289 30.69 51.60 -57.95
C PHE A 289 32.02 51.79 -58.70
N ILE A 290 33.00 50.91 -58.47
CA ILE A 290 34.27 50.90 -59.21
C ILE A 290 34.04 50.54 -60.69
N PHE A 291 33.17 49.56 -60.97
CA PHE A 291 32.84 49.15 -62.34
C PHE A 291 32.11 50.25 -63.12
N LEU A 292 31.16 50.94 -62.48
CA LEU A 292 30.46 52.11 -63.05
C LEU A 292 31.43 53.28 -63.29
N LYS A 293 32.36 53.54 -62.38
CA LYS A 293 33.39 54.59 -62.54
C LYS A 293 34.35 54.29 -63.69
N ASN A 294 34.74 53.02 -63.86
CA ASN A 294 35.58 52.60 -64.99
C ASN A 294 34.84 52.65 -66.34
N ASN A 295 33.54 52.30 -66.39
CA ASN A 295 32.74 52.43 -67.61
C ASN A 295 32.44 53.89 -67.98
N TYR A 296 32.27 54.79 -67.00
CA TYR A 296 32.15 56.23 -67.26
C TYR A 296 33.45 56.82 -67.84
N LEU A 297 34.62 56.39 -67.36
CA LEU A 297 35.92 56.79 -67.90
C LEU A 297 36.17 56.26 -69.32
N PHE A 298 35.67 55.07 -69.66
CA PHE A 298 35.75 54.53 -71.02
C PHE A 298 34.79 55.22 -72.02
N SER A 299 33.62 55.69 -71.57
CA SER A 299 32.69 56.40 -72.47
C SER A 299 33.17 57.82 -72.85
N ASN A 300 33.97 58.47 -72.01
CA ASN A 300 34.55 59.80 -72.27
C ASN A 300 35.87 59.76 -73.08
N GLN A 301 36.30 58.59 -73.57
CA GLN A 301 37.40 58.45 -74.53
C GLN A 301 36.94 58.09 -75.95
N ILE A 302 35.63 57.95 -76.20
CA ILE A 302 35.04 57.58 -77.51
C ILE A 302 34.15 58.71 -78.08
N PHE A 303 34.26 59.94 -77.60
CA PHE A 303 33.68 61.13 -78.25
C PHE A 303 34.71 62.23 -78.44
#